data_AF-A0A093Q7V9-F1
#
_entry.id   AF-A0A093Q7V9-F1
#
_cell.length_a   1.000
_cell.length_b   1.000
_cell.length_c   1.000
_cell.angle_alpha   90.00
_cell.angle_beta   90.00
_cell.angle_gamma   90.00
#
_symmetry.space_group_name_H-M   'P 1'
#
loop_
_entity.id
_entity.type
_entity.pdbx_description
1 polymer ?
#
loop_
_entity_poly.entity_id
_entity_poly.type
_entity_poly.pdbx_seq_one_letter_code
_entity_poly.pdbx_strand_id
1 'polypeptide(L)'
;AEAGQERLAQGRARLQQYQEEMSTELLSTKNELAQLHTRLEAAHQDVLQWESCWARVQSTATQKTLLLGQIKLAVLNLFQLSTARLRIPMDVALEDTEAQLDMV
;
A
#
# COMPACT_ATOMS: atom_id res chain seq x y z
N ALA A 1 65.00 -14.16 -31.46
CA ALA A 1 63.67 -14.76 -31.75
C ALA A 1 62.93 -15.07 -30.45
N GLU A 2 63.56 -15.71 -29.46
CA GLU A 2 62.97 -16.10 -28.17
C GLU A 2 62.42 -14.92 -27.35
N ALA A 3 63.18 -13.82 -27.19
CA ALA A 3 62.71 -12.66 -26.42
C ALA A 3 61.42 -12.00 -27.00
N GLY A 4 61.18 -12.15 -28.30
CA GLY A 4 59.94 -11.70 -28.95
C GLY A 4 58.77 -12.64 -28.64
N GLN A 5 59.01 -13.95 -28.60
CA GLN A 5 58.01 -14.96 -28.24
C GLN A 5 57.62 -14.86 -26.76
N GLU A 6 58.59 -14.63 -25.86
CA GLU A 6 58.33 -14.40 -24.43
C GLU A 6 57.48 -13.15 -24.18
N ARG A 7 57.78 -12.03 -24.85
CA ARG A 7 56.96 -10.80 -24.74
C ARG A 7 55.53 -11.02 -25.22
N LEU A 8 55.35 -11.76 -26.33
CA LEU A 8 54.03 -12.11 -26.83
C LEU A 8 53.28 -13.06 -25.88
N ALA A 9 53.98 -14.02 -25.26
CA ALA A 9 53.38 -14.91 -24.27
C ALA A 9 52.94 -14.15 -23.01
N GLN A 10 53.77 -13.24 -22.51
CA GLN A 10 53.43 -12.37 -21.37
C GLN A 10 52.24 -11.44 -21.70
N GLY A 11 52.20 -10.87 -22.90
CA GLY A 11 51.08 -10.04 -23.35
C GLY A 11 49.76 -10.81 -23.40
N ARG A 12 49.78 -12.05 -23.91
CA ARG A 12 48.61 -12.93 -23.91
C ARG A 12 48.15 -13.31 -22.51
N ALA A 13 49.08 -13.65 -21.61
CA ALA A 13 48.76 -13.99 -20.24
C ALA A 13 48.08 -12.82 -19.50
N ARG A 14 48.60 -11.60 -19.66
CA ARG A 14 47.99 -10.39 -19.07
C ARG A 14 46.59 -10.10 -19.63
N LEU A 15 46.41 -10.25 -20.94
CA LEU A 15 45.10 -10.07 -21.56
C LEU A 15 44.09 -11.09 -21.03
N GLN A 16 44.52 -12.35 -20.88
CA GLN A 16 43.67 -13.40 -20.33
C GLN A 16 43.27 -13.12 -18.88
N GLN A 17 44.22 -12.71 -18.03
CA GLN A 17 43.92 -12.31 -16.66
C GLN A 17 42.90 -11.17 -16.59
N TYR A 18 43.10 -10.13 -17.41
CA TYR A 18 42.17 -9.00 -17.45
C TYR A 18 40.76 -9.42 -17.92
N GLN A 19 40.67 -10.34 -18.89
CA GLN A 19 39.39 -10.88 -19.34
C GLN A 19 38.69 -11.71 -18.25
N GLU A 20 39.44 -12.51 -17.49
CA GLU A 20 38.91 -13.31 -16.38
C GLU A 20 38.42 -12.43 -15.23
N GLU A 21 39.20 -11.41 -14.86
CA GLU A 21 38.82 -10.42 -13.84
C GLU A 21 37.54 -9.69 -14.23
N MET A 22 37.48 -9.15 -15.45
CA MET A 22 36.31 -8.42 -15.94
C MET A 22 35.07 -9.32 -16.05
N SER A 23 35.23 -10.57 -16.48
CA SER A 23 34.13 -11.54 -16.54
C SER A 23 33.57 -11.82 -15.15
N THR A 24 34.46 -11.95 -14.16
CA THR A 24 34.07 -12.19 -12.75
C THR A 24 33.32 -10.98 -12.19
N GLU A 25 33.80 -9.77 -12.43
CA GLU A 25 33.15 -8.53 -12.01
C GLU A 25 31.77 -8.36 -12.68
N LEU A 26 31.68 -8.64 -13.99
CA LEU A 26 30.42 -8.60 -14.72
C LEU A 26 29.40 -9.61 -14.19
N LEU A 27 29.85 -10.80 -13.81
CA LEU A 27 28.98 -11.81 -13.22
C LEU A 27 28.49 -11.39 -11.83
N SER A 28 29.38 -10.82 -11.00
CA SER A 28 29.02 -10.32 -9.66
C SER A 28 27.98 -9.21 -9.75
N THR A 29 28.22 -8.20 -10.59
CA THR A 29 27.29 -7.08 -10.79
C THR A 29 25.95 -7.54 -11.34
N LYS A 30 25.94 -8.51 -12.28
CA LYS A 30 24.69 -9.09 -12.79
C LYS A 30 23.90 -9.82 -11.70
N ASN A 31 24.58 -10.55 -10.80
CA ASN A 31 23.93 -11.22 -9.68
C ASN A 31 23.34 -10.22 -8.69
N GLU A 32 24.08 -9.16 -8.35
CA GLU A 32 23.59 -8.08 -7.50
C GLU A 32 22.35 -7.40 -8.11
N LEU A 33 22.39 -7.11 -9.42
CA LEU A 33 21.25 -6.53 -10.13
C LEU A 33 20.03 -7.45 -10.09
N ALA A 34 20.21 -8.77 -10.28
CA ALA A 34 19.12 -9.74 -10.19
C ALA A 34 18.52 -9.83 -8.78
N GLN A 35 19.36 -9.75 -7.74
CA GLN A 35 18.89 -9.72 -6.35
C GLN A 35 18.12 -8.44 -6.03
N LEU A 36 18.62 -7.28 -6.47
CA LEU A 36 17.94 -5.99 -6.30
C LEU A 36 16.59 -5.98 -7.03
N HIS A 37 16.54 -6.51 -8.25
CA HIS A 37 15.30 -6.61 -9.01
C HIS A 37 14.28 -7.51 -8.30
N THR A 38 14.71 -8.67 -7.78
CA THR A 38 13.84 -9.57 -7.01
C THR A 38 13.27 -8.88 -5.76
N ARG A 39 14.10 -8.10 -5.04
CA ARG A 39 13.67 -7.33 -3.87
C ARG A 39 12.70 -6.22 -4.23
N LEU A 40 12.91 -5.55 -5.36
CA LEU A 40 12.00 -4.52 -5.86
C LEU A 40 10.63 -5.12 -6.19
N GLU A 41 10.59 -6.24 -6.91
CA GLU A 41 9.34 -6.92 -7.26
C GLU A 41 8.58 -7.40 -6.01
N ALA A 42 9.28 -7.94 -5.01
CA ALA A 42 8.66 -8.30 -3.73
C ALA A 42 8.06 -7.08 -3.02
N ALA A 43 8.81 -5.97 -2.95
CA ALA A 43 8.30 -4.72 -2.36
C ALA A 43 7.09 -4.16 -3.12
N HIS A 44 7.08 -4.22 -4.45
CA HIS A 44 5.93 -3.82 -5.25
C HIS A 44 4.70 -4.70 -4.97
N GLN A 45 4.89 -6.01 -4.85
CA GLN A 45 3.79 -6.92 -4.50
C GLN A 45 3.21 -6.60 -3.12
N ASP A 46 4.07 -6.33 -2.13
CA ASP A 46 3.62 -5.94 -0.79
C ASP A 46 2.81 -4.64 -0.83
N VAL A 47 3.30 -3.62 -1.56
CA VAL A 47 2.58 -2.34 -1.72
C VAL A 47 1.19 -2.58 -2.33
N LEU A 48 1.10 -3.35 -3.41
CA LEU A 48 -0.19 -3.65 -4.06
C LEU A 48 -1.16 -4.37 -3.11
N GLN A 49 -0.68 -5.28 -2.27
CA GLN A 49 -1.51 -5.95 -1.27
C GLN A 49 -2.04 -4.95 -0.23
N TRP A 50 -1.19 -4.05 0.26
CA TRP A 50 -1.59 -3.03 1.23
C TRP A 50 -2.55 -2.01 0.63
N GLU A 51 -2.35 -1.59 -0.62
CA GLU A 51 -3.28 -0.71 -1.34
C GLU A 51 -4.66 -1.36 -1.49
N SER A 52 -4.71 -2.65 -1.86
CA SER A 52 -5.97 -3.40 -1.95
C SER A 52 -6.67 -3.50 -0.59
N CYS A 53 -5.92 -3.81 0.47
CA CYS A 53 -6.44 -3.86 1.83
C CYS A 53 -6.99 -2.51 2.28
N TRP A 54 -6.23 -1.44 2.04
CA TRP A 54 -6.63 -0.07 2.36
C TRP A 54 -7.89 0.35 1.61
N ALA A 55 -7.97 0.08 0.31
CA ALA A 55 -9.16 0.39 -0.50
C ALA A 55 -10.42 -0.32 0.04
N ARG A 56 -10.29 -1.58 0.49
CA ARG A 56 -11.39 -2.33 1.11
C ARG A 56 -11.81 -1.73 2.46
N VAL A 57 -10.85 -1.34 3.30
CA VAL A 57 -11.14 -0.67 4.59
C VAL A 57 -11.87 0.64 4.34
N GLN A 58 -11.39 1.45 3.39
CA GLN A 58 -12.00 2.72 3.03
C GLN A 58 -13.42 2.54 2.49
N SER A 59 -13.65 1.58 1.57
CA SER A 59 -14.98 1.27 1.05
C SER A 59 -15.96 0.87 2.16
N THR A 60 -15.49 0.01 3.08
CA THR A 60 -16.30 -0.41 4.25
C THR A 60 -16.62 0.77 5.17
N ALA A 61 -15.64 1.64 5.43
CA ALA A 61 -15.83 2.83 6.25
C ALA A 61 -16.85 3.79 5.59
N THR A 62 -16.76 4.04 4.28
CA THR A 62 -17.72 4.85 3.54
C THR A 62 -19.14 4.28 3.65
N GLN A 63 -19.31 2.97 3.47
CA GLN A 63 -20.62 2.32 3.61
C GLN A 63 -21.18 2.45 5.03
N LYS A 64 -20.36 2.20 6.06
CA LYS A 64 -20.78 2.33 7.47
C LYS A 64 -21.13 3.77 7.83
N THR A 65 -20.37 4.76 7.36
CA THR A 65 -20.66 6.17 7.56
C THR A 65 -21.98 6.58 6.90
N LEU A 66 -22.23 6.11 5.68
CA LEU A 66 -23.52 6.35 5.01
C LEU A 66 -24.68 5.74 5.78
N LEU A 67 -24.57 4.46 6.18
CA LEU A 67 -25.61 3.78 6.95
C LEU A 67 -25.87 4.47 8.28
N LEU A 68 -24.81 4.90 8.99
CA LEU A 68 -24.94 5.66 10.22
C LEU A 68 -25.70 6.96 9.99
N GLY A 69 -25.36 7.72 8.93
CA GLY A 69 -26.09 8.93 8.56
C GLY A 69 -27.57 8.68 8.27
N GLN A 70 -27.89 7.59 7.56
CA GLN A 70 -29.28 7.19 7.29
C GLN A 70 -30.04 6.84 8.58
N ILE A 71 -29.42 6.11 9.50
CA ILE A 71 -30.00 5.79 10.81
C ILE A 71 -30.27 7.07 11.59
N LYS A 72 -29.29 7.99 11.68
CA LYS A 72 -29.46 9.27 12.37
C LYS A 72 -30.63 10.08 11.82
N LEU A 73 -30.74 10.17 10.49
CA LEU A 73 -31.86 10.87 9.84
C LEU A 73 -33.20 10.19 10.09
N ALA A 74 -33.26 8.85 10.04
CA ALA A 74 -34.49 8.11 10.32
C ALA A 74 -34.95 8.30 11.77
N VAL A 75 -34.04 8.21 12.73
CA VAL A 75 -34.30 8.47 14.15
C VAL A 75 -34.83 9.88 14.37
N LEU A 76 -34.13 10.88 13.82
CA LEU A 76 -34.55 12.28 13.94
C LEU A 76 -35.96 12.50 13.37
N ASN A 77 -36.24 11.94 12.19
CA ASN A 77 -37.56 12.04 11.56
C ASN A 77 -38.66 11.41 12.44
N LEU A 78 -38.39 10.25 13.05
CA LEU A 78 -39.33 9.59 13.96
C LEU A 78 -39.55 10.40 15.24
N PHE A 79 -38.47 10.89 15.85
CA PHE A 79 -38.53 11.76 17.03
C PHE A 79 -39.39 12.99 16.78
N GLN A 80 -39.13 13.72 15.68
CA GLN A 80 -39.90 14.91 15.31
C GLN A 80 -41.38 14.58 15.07
N LEU A 81 -41.68 13.46 14.41
CA LEU A 81 -43.07 13.04 14.17
C LEU A 81 -43.79 12.68 15.48
N SER A 82 -43.14 11.92 16.37
CA SER A 82 -43.71 11.48 17.65
C SER A 82 -43.96 12.66 18.59
N THR A 83 -42.96 13.53 18.76
CA THR A 83 -43.08 14.74 19.59
C THR A 83 -44.14 15.71 19.08
N ALA A 84 -44.23 15.91 17.76
CA ALA A 84 -45.29 16.72 17.16
C ALA A 84 -46.70 16.14 17.42
N ARG A 85 -46.87 14.81 17.30
CA ARG A 85 -48.16 14.14 17.58
C ARG A 85 -48.55 14.20 19.05
N LEU A 86 -47.59 13.99 19.94
CA LEU A 86 -47.80 13.96 21.39
C LEU A 86 -47.77 15.36 22.03
N ARG A 87 -47.43 16.40 21.25
CA ARG A 87 -47.24 17.80 21.71
C ARG A 87 -46.19 17.91 22.81
N ILE A 88 -45.14 17.08 22.73
CA ILE A 88 -43.99 17.12 23.64
C ILE A 88 -43.01 18.17 23.11
N PRO A 89 -42.46 19.07 23.97
CA PRO A 89 -41.42 20.00 23.57
C PRO A 89 -40.17 19.27 23.04
N MET A 90 -39.62 19.75 21.92
CA MET A 90 -38.32 19.26 21.41
C MET A 90 -37.18 19.95 22.15
N ASP A 91 -36.77 19.38 23.29
CA ASP A 91 -35.68 19.91 24.12
C ASP A 91 -34.37 19.08 23.99
N VAL A 92 -34.34 18.14 23.03
CA VAL A 92 -33.18 17.32 22.70
C VAL A 92 -32.46 17.88 21.48
N ALA A 93 -31.12 17.85 21.51
CA ALA A 93 -30.28 18.35 20.43
C ALA A 93 -30.45 17.54 19.13
N LEU A 94 -30.31 18.22 17.99
CA LEU A 94 -30.47 17.63 16.65
C LEU A 94 -29.47 16.50 16.35
N GLU A 95 -28.25 16.62 16.88
CA GLU A 95 -27.14 15.68 16.63
C GLU A 95 -27.06 14.56 17.68
N ASP A 96 -27.90 14.63 18.72
CA ASP A 96 -27.93 13.65 19.81
C ASP A 96 -28.90 12.51 19.50
N THR A 97 -28.45 11.60 18.65
CA THR A 97 -29.26 10.46 18.19
C THR A 97 -29.64 9.51 19.32
N GLU A 98 -28.81 9.38 20.36
CA GLU A 98 -29.09 8.50 21.50
C GLU A 98 -30.24 9.07 22.34
N ALA A 99 -30.16 10.35 22.71
CA ALA A 99 -31.25 11.00 23.45
C ALA A 99 -32.56 11.07 22.65
N GLN A 100 -32.51 11.18 21.31
CA GLN A 100 -33.70 11.11 20.46
C GLN A 100 -34.35 9.72 20.50
N LEU A 101 -33.56 8.64 20.51
CA LEU A 101 -34.06 7.27 20.62
C LEU A 101 -34.72 7.00 21.97
N ASP A 102 -34.18 7.54 23.06
CA ASP A 102 -34.77 7.39 24.40
C ASP A 102 -36.17 8.01 24.53
N MET A 103 -36.53 8.91 23.61
CA MET A 103 -37.82 9.62 23.58
C MET A 103 -38.86 9.03 22.61
N VAL A 104 -38.48 8.07 21.75
CA VAL A 104 -39.37 7.43 20.76
C VAL A 104 -39.89 6.09 21.28
#